data_AF-A0A8T4VCS8-F1
#
_entry.id   AF-A0A8T4VCS8-F1
#
_cell.length_a   1.000
_cell.length_b   1.000
_cell.length_c   1.000
_cell.angle_alpha   90.00
_cell.angle_beta   90.00
_cell.angle_gamma   90.00
#
_symmetry.space_group_name_H-M   'P 1'
#
loop_
_entity.id
_entity.type
_entity.pdbx_description
1 polymer ?
#
loop_
_entity_poly.entity_id
_entity_poly.type
_entity_poly.pdbx_seq_one_letter_code
_entity_poly.pdbx_strand_id
1 'polypeptide(L)' 'MQQTTGLPKGAVPPFGNFLNIPMVVDKALFDEEYMAFNAGSLELSFKMKTKDYKTLVNPEVAEFSIRIL' A
#
# COMPACT_ATOMS: atom_id res chain seq x y z
N MET A 1 -5.81 -5.12 -12.82
CA MET A 1 -5.66 -3.71 -12.37
C MET A 1 -6.83 -2.87 -12.84
N GLN A 2 -6.85 -2.29 -14.06
CA GLN A 2 -7.96 -1.43 -14.52
C GLN A 2 -9.36 -2.07 -14.37
N GLN A 3 -9.53 -3.33 -14.76
CA GLN A 3 -10.82 -4.05 -14.65
C GLN A 3 -11.27 -4.28 -13.20
N THR A 4 -10.32 -4.36 -12.26
CA THR A 4 -10.58 -4.68 -10.86
C THR A 4 -10.74 -3.41 -10.01
N THR A 5 -9.93 -2.39 -10.28
CA THR A 5 -9.83 -1.18 -9.45
C THR A 5 -10.37 0.07 -10.12
N GLY A 6 -10.66 0.02 -11.42
CA GLY A 6 -11.05 1.19 -12.22
C GLY A 6 -9.90 2.18 -12.49
N LEU A 7 -8.68 1.87 -12.06
CA LEU A 7 -7.53 2.79 -12.10
C LEU A 7 -6.40 2.28 -13.01
N PRO A 8 -5.64 3.19 -13.64
CA PRO A 8 -4.47 2.82 -14.43
C PRO A 8 -3.36 2.25 -13.54
N LYS A 9 -2.47 1.47 -14.16
CA LYS A 9 -1.26 0.96 -13.48
C LYS A 9 -0.45 2.13 -12.93
N GLY A 10 -0.02 2.03 -11.67
CA GLY A 10 0.73 3.08 -11.00
C GLY A 10 -0.13 4.11 -10.26
N ALA A 11 -1.45 4.11 -10.43
CA ALA A 11 -2.36 5.00 -9.69
C ALA A 11 -3.17 4.27 -8.60
N VAL A 12 -3.05 2.95 -8.50
CA VAL A 12 -3.80 2.13 -7.53
C VAL A 12 -3.22 2.34 -6.13
N PRO A 13 -4.01 2.82 -5.17
CA PRO A 13 -3.55 2.95 -3.80
C PRO A 13 -3.51 1.59 -3.09
N PRO A 14 -2.70 1.45 -2.02
CA PRO A 14 -2.54 0.20 -1.28
C PRO A 14 -3.72 -0.08 -0.33
N PHE A 15 -4.96 0.13 -0.77
CA PHE A 15 -6.19 -0.07 0.02
C PHE A 15 -7.12 -1.09 -0.65
N GLY A 16 -6.59 -2.26 -0.98
CA GLY A 16 -7.38 -3.35 -1.58
C GLY A 16 -8.48 -3.87 -0.65
N ASN A 17 -8.36 -3.64 0.66
CA ASN A 17 -9.39 -3.96 1.65
C ASN A 17 -10.75 -3.28 1.34
N PHE A 18 -10.76 -2.08 0.76
CA PHE A 18 -12.00 -1.42 0.31
C PHE A 18 -12.63 -2.07 -0.93
N LEU A 19 -11.86 -2.90 -1.63
CA LEU A 19 -12.28 -3.67 -2.81
C LEU A 19 -12.46 -5.17 -2.49
N ASN A 20 -12.48 -5.56 -1.21
CA ASN A 20 -12.50 -6.96 -0.75
C ASN A 20 -11.32 -7.80 -1.29
N ILE A 21 -10.17 -7.17 -1.50
CA ILE A 21 -8.93 -7.83 -1.92
C ILE A 21 -8.07 -8.07 -0.66
N PRO A 22 -7.62 -9.31 -0.39
CA PRO A 22 -6.70 -9.59 0.70
C PRO A 22 -5.41 -8.77 0.59
N MET A 23 -4.96 -8.25 1.72
CA MET A 23 -3.78 -7.39 1.78
C MET A 23 -2.65 -8.13 2.49
N VAL A 24 -1.54 -8.34 1.80
CA VAL A 24 -0.29 -8.83 2.35
C VAL A 24 0.75 -7.73 2.23
N VAL A 25 1.40 -7.38 3.33
CA VAL A 25 2.35 -6.26 3.41
C VAL A 25 3.66 -6.73 4.01
N ASP A 26 4.77 -6.35 3.39
CA ASP A 26 6.09 -6.70 3.90
C ASP A 26 6.34 -6.00 5.24
N LYS A 27 6.85 -6.75 6.21
CA LYS A 27 7.15 -6.25 7.55
C LYS A 27 8.04 -5.01 7.53
N ALA A 28 9.01 -4.93 6.62
CA ALA A 28 9.97 -3.83 6.54
C ALA A 28 9.30 -2.48 6.27
N LEU A 29 8.09 -2.44 5.68
CA LEU A 29 7.34 -1.20 5.52
C LEU A 29 7.03 -0.54 6.87
N PHE A 30 6.78 -1.34 7.91
CA PHE A 30 6.42 -0.84 9.24
C PHE A 30 7.61 -0.38 10.08
N ASP A 31 8.83 -0.58 9.59
CA ASP A 31 10.05 -0.01 10.19
C ASP A 31 10.25 1.45 9.77
N GLU A 32 9.61 1.90 8.69
CA GLU A 32 9.64 3.28 8.22
C GLU A 32 8.57 4.14 8.92
N GLU A 33 8.87 5.41 9.24
CA GLU A 33 7.88 6.29 9.87
C GLU A 33 6.73 6.62 8.89
N TYR A 34 7.05 6.84 7.62
CA TYR A 34 6.10 7.23 6.58
C TYR A 34 6.21 6.36 5.34
N MET A 35 5.07 6.15 4.68
CA MET A 35 5.00 5.64 3.32
C MET A 35 4.47 6.70 2.37
N ALA A 36 4.87 6.61 1.10
CA ALA A 36 4.31 7.39 0.00
C ALA A 36 3.71 6.46 -1.06
N PHE A 37 2.55 6.82 -1.60
CA PHE A 37 1.87 6.03 -2.63
C PHE A 37 0.98 6.93 -3.49
N ASN A 38 0.66 6.46 -4.69
CA ASN A 38 -0.28 7.13 -5.58
C ASN A 38 -1.73 6.70 -5.28
N ALA A 39 -2.68 7.62 -5.44
CA ALA A 39 -4.10 7.31 -5.33
C ALA A 39 -4.90 8.06 -6.40
N GLY A 40 -5.31 7.34 -7.44
CA GLY A 40 -6.12 7.89 -8.54
C GLY A 40 -5.39 8.81 -9.51
N SER A 41 -4.11 9.13 -9.26
CA SER A 41 -3.27 9.98 -10.11
C SER A 41 -1.89 9.35 -10.32
N LEU A 42 -1.23 9.65 -11.43
CA LEU A 42 0.17 9.30 -11.69
C LEU A 42 1.14 10.43 -11.30
N GLU A 43 0.62 11.60 -10.98
CA GLU A 43 1.39 12.83 -10.73
C GLU A 43 1.36 13.26 -9.26
N LEU A 44 0.43 12.70 -8.48
CA LEU A 44 0.23 13.06 -7.07
C LEU A 44 0.40 11.84 -6.17
N SER A 45 1.18 12.02 -5.12
CA SER A 45 1.38 11.02 -4.08
C SER A 45 0.84 11.50 -2.73
N PHE A 46 0.24 10.57 -2.00
CA PHE A 46 -0.10 10.73 -0.60
C PHE A 46 1.08 10.27 0.26
N LYS A 47 1.28 10.93 1.40
CA LYS A 47 2.24 10.52 2.44
C LYS A 47 1.49 10.31 3.75
N MET A 48 1.68 9.17 4.40
CA MET A 48 1.05 8.88 5.69
C MET A 48 1.94 8.03 6.59
N LYS A 49 1.64 8.01 7.90
CA LYS A 49 2.37 7.16 8.84
C LYS A 49 2.04 5.69 8.57
N THR A 50 3.07 4.85 8.56
CA THR A 50 2.93 3.40 8.31
C THR A 50 2.16 2.71 9.44
N LYS A 51 2.28 3.22 10.68
CA LYS A 51 1.50 2.79 11.84
C LYS A 51 -0.01 2.99 11.65
N ASP A 52 -0.41 4.13 11.11
CA ASP A 52 -1.81 4.45 10.86
C ASP A 52 -2.35 3.58 9.72
N TYR A 53 -1.55 3.40 8.66
CA TYR A 53 -1.87 2.49 7.56
C TYR A 53 -2.07 1.05 8.05
N LYS A 54 -1.18 0.54 8.91
CA LYS A 54 -1.31 -0.81 9.51
C LYS A 54 -2.64 -0.98 10.23
N THR A 55 -3.05 0.04 10.99
CA THR A 55 -4.29 0.01 11.77
C THR A 55 -5.52 0.07 10.87
N LEU A 56 -5.48 0.92 9.84
CA LEU A 56 -6.59 1.12 8.91
C LEU A 56 -6.82 -0.09 7.98
N VAL A 57 -5.74 -0.70 7.51
CA VAL A 57 -5.81 -1.79 6.51
C VAL A 57 -5.88 -3.16 7.17
N ASN A 58 -5.31 -3.31 8.38
CA ASN A 58 -5.16 -4.58 9.08
C ASN A 58 -4.69 -5.73 8.15
N PRO A 59 -3.54 -5.58 7.48
CA PRO A 59 -3.07 -6.57 6.50
C PRO A 59 -2.47 -7.80 7.18
N GLU A 60 -2.36 -8.90 6.43
CA GLU A 60 -1.41 -9.96 6.75
C GLU A 60 0.02 -9.42 6.62
N VAL A 61 0.82 -9.58 7.68
CA VAL A 61 2.21 -9.12 7.69
C VAL A 61 3.12 -10.32 7.47
N ALA A 62 3.97 -10.23 6.46
CA ALA A 62 4.90 -11.29 6.08
C ALA A 62 6.29 -10.72 5.76
N GLU A 63 7.29 -11.59 5.71
CA GLU A 63 8.65 -11.24 5.26
C GLU A 63 8.86 -11.88 3.89
N PHE A 64 8.86 -11.07 2.83
CA PHE A 64 8.99 -11.56 1.45
C PHE A 64 9.87 -10.68 0.56
N SER A 65 10.29 -9.52 1.05
CA SER A 65 11.25 -8.64 0.38
C SER A 65 12.62 -8.73 1.02
N ILE A 66 13.65 -8.39 0.23
CA ILE A 66 15.03 -8.23 0.72
C ILE A 66 15.33 -6.74 0.72
N ARG A 67 15.75 -6.21 1.87
CA ARG A 67 16.23 -4.85 1.99
C ARG A 67 17.69 -4.80 1.52
N ILE A 68 17.92 -4.21 0.36
CA ILE A 68 19.27 -3.94 -0.15
C ILE A 68 19.67 -2.55 0.37
N LEU A 69 20.80 -2.49 1.07
CA LEU A 69 21.39 -1.26 1.62
C LEU A 69 21.96 -0.36 0.52
#